data_AF-A0A8J2KII4-F1
#
_entry.id   AF-A0A8J2KII4-F1
#
_cell.length_a   1.000
_cell.length_b   1.000
_cell.length_c   1.000
_cell.angle_alpha   90.00
_cell.angle_beta   90.00
_cell.angle_gamma   90.00
#
_symmetry.space_group_name_H-M   'P 1'
#
loop_
_entity.id
_entity.type
_entity.pdbx_description
1 polymer ?
#
loop_
_entity_poly.entity_id
_entity_poly.type
_entity_poly.pdbx_seq_one_letter_code
_entity_poly.pdbx_strand_id
1 'polypeptide(L)'
;MDPRFLILFLALHFRLTESCAGQGGSCNTGSDCCRGWCTNKHCNCLNTGDQCQKDDNCCLGECKYSRCYCKEYGSGCLFNKECCTGYCVDFTCKRCRHNWEECFFNSDCCSDECWFFVCWPRAYALK
;
A
#
# COMPACT_ATOMS: atom_id res chain seq x y z
N MET A 1 34.51 3.48 23.04
CA MET A 1 33.47 3.28 22.01
C MET A 1 32.44 4.36 22.23
N ASP A 2 32.35 5.31 21.29
CA ASP A 2 31.61 6.56 21.48
C ASP A 2 30.10 6.32 21.24
N PRO A 3 29.20 6.62 22.21
CA PRO A 3 27.77 6.34 22.09
C PRO A 3 27.10 7.13 20.95
N ARG A 4 27.78 8.14 20.38
CA ARG A 4 27.31 8.89 19.21
C ARG A 4 27.31 8.04 17.93
N PHE A 5 28.18 7.03 17.82
CA PHE A 5 28.19 6.12 16.68
C PHE A 5 27.00 5.15 16.70
N LEU A 6 26.50 4.76 17.87
CA LEU A 6 25.34 3.86 17.99
C LEU A 6 24.03 4.54 17.54
N ILE A 7 23.89 5.85 17.81
CA ILE A 7 22.74 6.65 17.39
C ILE A 7 22.74 6.88 15.87
N LEU A 8 23.91 7.06 15.26
CA LEU A 8 24.05 7.17 13.80
C LEU A 8 23.72 5.86 13.09
N PHE A 9 24.09 4.71 13.65
CA PHE A 9 23.73 3.40 13.09
C PHE A 9 22.22 3.10 13.20
N LEU A 10 21.56 3.53 14.28
CA LEU A 10 20.10 3.42 14.41
C LEU A 10 19.35 4.41 13.51
N ALA A 11 19.90 5.60 13.27
CA ALA A 11 19.32 6.58 12.34
C ALA A 11 19.51 6.19 10.86
N LEU A 12 20.59 5.49 10.52
CA LEU A 12 20.82 4.98 9.16
C LEU A 12 19.99 3.73 8.85
N HIS A 13 19.73 2.85 9.84
CA HIS A 13 18.85 1.70 9.63
C HIS A 13 17.35 2.06 9.56
N PHE A 14 16.96 3.26 10.00
CA PHE A 14 15.57 3.74 9.88
C PHE A 14 15.25 4.41 8.53
N ARG A 15 16.22 4.49 7.61
CA ARG A 15 16.04 5.07 6.26
C ARG A 15 16.40 4.10 5.14
N LEU A 16 16.14 2.81 5.33
CA LEU A 16 16.29 1.79 4.28
C LEU A 16 14.97 1.04 4.02
N THR A 17 13.88 1.78 3.96
CA THR A 17 12.83 1.50 2.98
C THR A 17 12.68 2.77 2.15
N GLU A 18 13.12 2.77 0.90
CA GLU A 18 12.58 3.70 -0.10
C GLU A 18 11.11 3.30 -0.33
N SER A 19 10.30 3.47 0.71
CA SER A 19 8.87 3.33 0.65
C SER A 19 8.37 4.69 0.20
N CYS A 20 7.99 4.73 -1.07
CA CYS A 20 7.09 5.74 -1.57
C CYS A 20 5.87 5.91 -0.62
N ALA A 21 5.29 7.09 -0.60
CA ALA A 21 4.12 7.42 0.20
C ALA A 21 2.83 7.04 -0.54
N GLY A 22 1.89 6.44 0.19
CA GLY A 22 0.54 6.19 -0.30
C GLY A 22 -0.27 7.47 -0.48
N GLN A 23 -1.52 7.35 -0.95
CA GLN A 23 -2.43 8.49 -1.11
C GLN A 23 -2.57 9.28 0.20
N GLY A 24 -2.44 10.61 0.12
CA GLY A 24 -2.46 11.51 1.27
C GLY A 24 -1.16 11.52 2.10
N GLY A 25 -0.15 10.71 1.78
CA GLY A 25 1.15 10.75 2.44
C GLY A 25 1.99 11.95 2.00
N SER A 26 2.92 12.39 2.84
CA SER A 26 3.75 13.56 2.56
C SER A 26 4.75 13.33 1.42
N CYS A 27 4.93 14.33 0.57
CA CYS A 27 5.85 14.28 -0.57
C CYS A 27 6.47 15.64 -0.89
N ASN A 28 7.60 15.63 -1.60
CA ASN A 28 8.21 16.79 -2.22
C ASN A 28 8.14 16.74 -3.74
N THR A 29 8.25 15.55 -4.32
CA THR A 29 8.26 15.27 -5.74
C THR A 29 7.36 14.08 -6.07
N GLY A 30 7.03 13.89 -7.34
CA GLY A 30 6.17 12.76 -7.76
C GLY A 30 6.75 11.38 -7.44
N SER A 31 8.08 11.23 -7.47
CA SER A 31 8.75 9.96 -7.13
C SER A 31 8.64 9.58 -5.65
N ASP A 32 8.29 10.53 -4.78
CA ASP A 32 8.02 10.23 -3.38
C ASP A 32 6.68 9.52 -3.21
N CYS A 33 5.82 9.49 -4.24
CA CYS A 33 4.50 8.87 -4.18
C CYS A 33 4.51 7.51 -4.85
N CYS A 34 3.87 6.50 -4.23
CA CYS A 34 3.81 5.16 -4.82
C CYS A 34 3.02 5.14 -6.11
N ARG A 35 2.10 6.10 -6.22
CA ARG A 35 1.28 6.36 -7.40
C ARG A 35 0.92 7.83 -7.49
N GLY A 36 0.57 8.22 -8.70
CA GLY A 36 0.09 9.53 -9.05
C GLY A 36 1.19 10.58 -8.93
N TRP A 37 0.89 11.68 -8.25
CA TRP A 37 1.78 12.83 -8.22
C TRP A 37 1.70 13.58 -6.89
N CYS A 38 2.76 14.34 -6.62
CA CYS A 38 2.81 15.20 -5.46
C CYS A 38 2.11 16.54 -5.74
N THR A 39 1.15 16.93 -4.90
CA THR A 39 0.50 18.24 -4.95
C THR A 39 0.19 18.71 -3.54
N ASN A 40 0.45 19.99 -3.25
CA ASN A 40 0.31 20.56 -1.90
C ASN A 40 1.04 19.74 -0.83
N LYS A 41 2.23 19.22 -1.15
CA LYS A 41 3.07 18.36 -0.29
C LYS A 41 2.41 17.03 0.12
N HIS A 42 1.38 16.60 -0.61
CA HIS A 42 0.72 15.31 -0.40
C HIS A 42 0.58 14.52 -1.70
N CYS A 43 0.65 13.20 -1.59
CA CYS A 43 0.47 12.28 -2.71
C CYS A 43 -0.99 12.20 -3.11
N ASN A 44 -1.25 12.40 -4.39
CA ASN A 44 -2.58 12.35 -4.99
C ASN A 44 -2.58 11.37 -6.15
N CYS A 45 -3.71 10.72 -6.36
CA CYS A 45 -3.95 9.80 -7.47
C CYS A 45 -5.44 9.86 -7.84
N LEU A 46 -5.78 9.26 -8.97
CA LEU A 46 -7.13 9.25 -9.54
C LEU A 46 -7.92 8.03 -9.06
N ASN A 47 -9.21 8.23 -8.76
CA ASN A 47 -10.10 7.17 -8.34
C ASN A 47 -10.70 6.44 -9.55
N THR A 48 -11.31 5.29 -9.30
CA THR A 48 -12.04 4.52 -10.32
C THR A 48 -13.05 5.41 -11.05
N GLY A 49 -13.03 5.37 -12.39
CA GLY A 49 -13.88 6.18 -13.27
C GLY A 49 -13.29 7.53 -13.67
N ASP A 50 -12.28 8.05 -12.96
CA ASP A 50 -11.60 9.30 -13.31
C ASP A 50 -10.76 9.15 -14.58
N GLN A 51 -10.61 10.24 -15.33
CA GLN A 51 -9.88 10.24 -16.59
C GLN A 51 -8.37 10.16 -16.35
N CYS A 52 -7.72 9.16 -16.93
CA CYS A 52 -6.29 8.90 -16.77
C CYS A 52 -5.56 8.78 -18.12
N GLN A 53 -4.23 8.89 -18.07
CA GLN A 53 -3.36 8.71 -19.24
C GLN A 53 -2.41 7.51 -19.11
N LYS A 54 -2.09 7.12 -17.87
CA LYS A 54 -1.18 6.02 -17.53
C LYS A 54 -1.68 5.32 -16.28
N ASP A 55 -1.31 4.05 -16.12
CA ASP A 55 -1.74 3.22 -14.98
C ASP A 55 -1.35 3.82 -13.63
N ASP A 56 -0.15 4.41 -13.56
CA ASP A 56 0.36 5.01 -12.33
C ASP A 56 -0.44 6.23 -11.88
N ASN A 57 -1.28 6.81 -12.74
CA ASN A 57 -2.17 7.89 -12.32
C ASN A 57 -3.26 7.38 -11.36
N CYS A 58 -3.65 6.11 -11.45
CA CYS A 58 -4.79 5.54 -10.73
C CYS A 58 -4.38 5.03 -9.35
N CYS A 59 -5.12 5.36 -8.30
CA CYS A 59 -4.85 4.87 -6.94
C CYS A 59 -4.92 3.33 -6.87
N LEU A 60 -5.94 2.78 -7.51
CA LEU A 60 -6.16 1.36 -7.69
C LEU A 60 -6.35 1.06 -9.17
N GLY A 61 -6.00 -0.17 -9.52
CA GLY A 61 -6.18 -0.74 -10.83
C GLY A 61 -5.21 -0.18 -11.86
N GLU A 62 -5.74 0.03 -13.05
CA GLU A 62 -5.02 0.41 -14.27
C GLU A 62 -5.84 1.41 -15.09
N CYS A 63 -5.17 2.09 -16.01
CA CYS A 63 -5.79 3.07 -16.88
C CYS A 63 -6.26 2.40 -18.18
N LYS A 64 -7.55 2.08 -18.26
CA LYS A 64 -8.18 1.45 -19.43
C LYS A 64 -9.20 2.40 -20.05
N TYR A 65 -9.26 2.48 -21.37
CA TYR A 65 -10.20 3.38 -22.08
C TYR A 65 -10.15 4.83 -21.57
N SER A 66 -8.94 5.30 -21.24
CA SER A 66 -8.68 6.61 -20.64
C SER A 66 -9.37 6.86 -19.30
N ARG A 67 -9.75 5.81 -18.56
CA ARG A 67 -10.28 5.92 -17.20
C ARG A 67 -9.65 4.89 -16.26
N CYS A 68 -9.62 5.20 -14.97
CA CYS A 68 -9.14 4.26 -13.98
C CYS A 68 -10.15 3.13 -13.77
N TYR A 69 -9.71 1.88 -13.87
CA TYR A 69 -10.52 0.69 -13.65
C TYR A 69 -9.81 -0.25 -12.68
N CYS A 70 -10.54 -0.74 -11.69
CA CYS A 70 -10.16 -1.84 -10.83
C CYS A 70 -11.17 -2.98 -10.95
N LYS A 71 -10.77 -4.16 -10.51
CA LYS A 71 -11.59 -5.37 -10.49
C LYS A 71 -12.51 -5.35 -9.28
N GLU A 72 -13.77 -5.70 -9.52
CA GLU A 72 -14.82 -5.74 -8.50
C GLU A 72 -14.65 -6.92 -7.54
N TYR A 73 -15.36 -6.85 -6.42
CA TYR A 73 -15.41 -7.95 -5.43
C TYR A 73 -15.77 -9.28 -6.11
N GLY A 74 -15.06 -10.36 -5.75
CA GLY A 74 -15.22 -11.70 -6.31
C GLY A 74 -14.45 -11.95 -7.62
N SER A 75 -13.85 -10.91 -8.22
CA SER A 75 -13.05 -11.06 -9.43
C SER A 75 -11.67 -11.68 -9.14
N GLY A 76 -11.13 -12.46 -10.09
CA GLY A 76 -9.78 -13.01 -9.97
C GLY A 76 -8.69 -11.94 -10.06
N CYS A 77 -7.68 -12.04 -9.21
CA CYS A 77 -6.58 -11.08 -9.13
C CYS A 77 -5.24 -11.75 -8.79
N LEU A 78 -4.16 -11.03 -9.06
CA LEU A 78 -2.80 -11.42 -8.69
C LEU A 78 -2.16 -10.45 -7.68
N PHE A 79 -2.64 -9.20 -7.66
CA PHE A 79 -2.08 -8.15 -6.80
C PHE A 79 -3.18 -7.31 -6.17
N ASN A 80 -2.99 -6.89 -4.93
CA ASN A 80 -3.91 -6.01 -4.17
C ASN A 80 -4.37 -4.79 -4.97
N LYS A 81 -3.43 -4.17 -5.70
CA LYS A 81 -3.68 -2.99 -6.52
C LYS A 81 -4.75 -3.21 -7.57
N GLU A 82 -4.98 -4.43 -8.05
CA GLU A 82 -5.98 -4.69 -9.08
C GLU A 82 -7.40 -4.55 -8.56
N CYS A 83 -7.63 -4.72 -7.26
CA CYS A 83 -8.96 -4.82 -6.67
C CYS A 83 -9.46 -3.46 -6.18
N CYS A 84 -10.73 -3.16 -6.40
CA CYS A 84 -11.35 -1.94 -5.86
C CYS A 84 -11.42 -1.93 -4.33
N THR A 85 -11.34 -3.11 -3.71
CA THR A 85 -11.21 -3.26 -2.26
C THR A 85 -9.81 -2.91 -1.75
N GLY A 86 -8.81 -2.85 -2.65
CA GLY A 86 -7.39 -2.75 -2.30
C GLY A 86 -6.77 -4.07 -1.85
N TYR A 87 -7.51 -5.19 -1.89
CA TYR A 87 -7.03 -6.48 -1.41
C TYR A 87 -7.36 -7.63 -2.36
N CYS A 88 -6.31 -8.36 -2.71
CA CYS A 88 -6.33 -9.57 -3.49
C CYS A 88 -5.94 -10.73 -2.58
N VAL A 89 -6.93 -11.41 -2.03
CA VAL A 89 -6.73 -12.47 -1.03
C VAL A 89 -7.17 -13.78 -1.65
N ASP A 90 -6.34 -14.81 -1.57
CA ASP A 90 -6.55 -16.09 -2.26
C ASP A 90 -6.88 -15.91 -3.75
N PHE A 91 -6.10 -15.06 -4.42
CA PHE A 91 -6.26 -14.71 -5.84
C PHE A 91 -7.64 -14.14 -6.21
N THR A 92 -8.39 -13.63 -5.23
CA THR A 92 -9.73 -13.07 -5.43
C THR A 92 -9.84 -11.70 -4.77
N CYS A 93 -10.44 -10.74 -5.46
CA CYS A 93 -10.73 -9.43 -4.91
C CYS A 93 -11.77 -9.55 -3.80
N LYS A 94 -11.35 -9.35 -2.55
CA LYS A 94 -12.24 -9.38 -1.40
C LYS A 94 -11.76 -8.40 -0.35
N ARG A 95 -12.36 -8.41 0.84
CA ARG A 95 -11.85 -7.61 1.95
C ARG A 95 -10.57 -8.25 2.49
N CYS A 96 -9.73 -7.43 3.11
CA CYS A 96 -8.65 -7.94 3.94
C CYS A 96 -9.17 -8.80 5.08
N ARG A 97 -8.28 -9.63 5.61
CA ARG A 97 -8.51 -10.49 6.76
C ARG A 97 -8.23 -9.73 8.06
N HIS A 98 -9.10 -9.91 9.04
CA HIS A 98 -8.97 -9.28 10.36
C HIS A 98 -8.05 -10.09 11.27
N ASN A 99 -7.66 -9.48 12.40
CA ASN A 99 -6.80 -10.15 13.38
C ASN A 99 -7.39 -11.50 13.77
N TRP A 100 -6.50 -12.48 13.96
CA TRP A 100 -6.81 -13.87 14.31
C TRP A 100 -7.42 -14.73 13.19
N GLU A 101 -7.64 -14.17 12.00
CA GLU A 101 -7.99 -14.95 10.81
C GLU A 101 -6.73 -15.53 10.15
N GLU A 102 -6.85 -16.70 9.51
CA GLU A 102 -5.74 -17.36 8.81
C GLU A 102 -5.23 -16.48 7.66
N CYS A 103 -3.95 -16.55 7.30
CA CYS A 103 -3.38 -15.80 6.17
C CYS A 103 -2.19 -16.54 5.56
N PHE A 104 -1.86 -16.21 4.31
CA PHE A 104 -0.66 -16.72 3.63
C PHE A 104 0.37 -15.63 3.42
N PHE A 105 -0.08 -14.39 3.20
CA PHE A 105 0.77 -13.24 2.97
C PHE A 105 0.38 -12.09 3.91
N ASN A 106 1.34 -11.24 4.27
CA ASN A 106 1.09 -10.02 5.04
C ASN A 106 -0.02 -9.16 4.42
N SER A 107 0.01 -9.04 3.10
CA SER A 107 -0.96 -8.30 2.29
C SER A 107 -2.39 -8.84 2.36
N ASP A 108 -2.59 -10.04 2.89
CA ASP A 108 -3.93 -10.59 3.15
C ASP A 108 -4.58 -9.89 4.35
N CYS A 109 -3.77 -9.45 5.31
CA CYS A 109 -4.23 -8.91 6.59
C CYS A 109 -4.47 -7.40 6.50
N CYS A 110 -5.54 -6.91 7.14
CA CYS A 110 -5.78 -5.46 7.25
C CYS A 110 -4.67 -4.76 8.07
N SER A 111 -4.01 -5.52 8.95
CA SER A 111 -2.84 -5.09 9.71
C SER A 111 -1.55 -5.13 8.90
N ASP A 112 -1.54 -5.75 7.72
CA ASP A 112 -0.34 -6.05 6.93
C ASP A 112 0.68 -6.92 7.68
N GLU A 113 0.21 -7.71 8.66
CA GLU A 113 1.05 -8.56 9.50
C GLU A 113 0.45 -9.97 9.56
N CYS A 114 1.00 -10.87 8.75
CA CYS A 114 0.67 -12.29 8.75
C CYS A 114 1.78 -13.06 9.46
N TRP A 115 1.56 -13.41 10.73
CA TRP A 115 2.54 -14.10 11.54
C TRP A 115 2.02 -15.47 11.96
N PHE A 116 2.80 -16.51 11.70
CA PHE A 116 2.44 -17.90 11.96
C PHE A 116 1.10 -18.30 11.29
N PHE A 117 0.91 -17.90 10.03
CA PHE A 117 -0.31 -18.11 9.23
C PHE A 117 -1.58 -17.47 9.82
N VAL A 118 -1.45 -16.48 10.69
CA VAL A 118 -2.57 -15.76 11.30
C VAL A 118 -2.33 -14.26 11.24
N CYS A 119 -3.36 -13.47 10.98
CA CYS A 119 -3.27 -12.02 10.99
C CYS A 119 -3.08 -11.52 12.43
N TRP A 120 -2.00 -10.79 12.68
CA TRP A 120 -1.71 -10.20 13.99
C TRP A 120 -1.99 -8.70 13.99
N PRO A 121 -2.40 -8.12 15.13
CA PRO A 121 -2.37 -6.67 15.27
C PRO A 121 -0.94 -6.18 15.09
N ARG A 122 -0.74 -5.07 14.36
CA ARG A 122 0.57 -4.41 14.35
C ARG A 122 0.96 -4.07 15.79
N ALA A 123 2.15 -4.50 16.20
CA ALA A 123 2.67 -4.39 17.57
C ALA A 123 2.68 -2.95 18.15
N TYR A 124 2.47 -1.94 17.31
CA TYR A 124 2.45 -0.51 17.67
C TYR A 124 1.05 0.07 17.89
N ALA A 125 -0.01 -0.75 17.88
CA ALA A 125 -1.39 -0.32 18.14
C ALA A 125 -1.81 -0.39 19.62
N LEU A 126 -0.88 -0.68 20.53
CA LEU A 126 -1.04 -0.44 21.97
C LEU A 126 -0.48 0.95 22.26
N LYS A 127 -1.36 1.95 22.24
CA LYS A 127 -1.07 3.32 22.67
C LYS A 127 -1.62 3.52 24.08
#